data_AF-A0A0P8Z0X9-F1
#
_entry.id   AF-A0A0P8Z0X9-F1
#
_cell.length_a   1.000
_cell.length_b   1.000
_cell.length_c   1.000
_cell.angle_alpha   90.00
_cell.angle_beta   90.00
_cell.angle_gamma   90.00
#
_symmetry.space_group_name_H-M   'P 1'
#
loop_
_entity.id
_entity.type
_entity.pdbx_description
1 polymer ?
#
loop_
_entity_poly.entity_id
_entity_poly.type
_entity_poly.pdbx_seq_one_letter_code
_entity_poly.pdbx_strand_id
1 'polypeptide(L)'
;MDNLSYNIEPEKGFVAFIRSIFSNKAIIQKQAQQDDFNKYMEALNTARMDMENAQKLFDNVSDPDLIECAIYQEHAAKLKYSYLVRKAKESNYRFSEFHFY
;
A
#
# COMPACT_ATOMS: atom_id res chain seq x y z
N MET A 1 35.99 -56.73 -16.13
CA MET A 1 36.78 -55.58 -15.66
C MET A 1 35.73 -54.55 -15.33
N ASP A 2 35.14 -54.72 -14.15
CA ASP A 2 33.88 -54.09 -13.81
C ASP A 2 34.20 -53.14 -12.67
N ASN A 3 34.16 -51.84 -12.93
CA ASN A 3 34.09 -50.88 -11.85
C ASN A 3 33.17 -49.72 -12.22
N LEU A 4 31.97 -49.86 -11.68
CA LEU A 4 30.97 -48.87 -11.30
C LEU A 4 31.29 -47.42 -11.68
N SER A 5 30.64 -46.95 -12.74
CA SER A 5 30.21 -45.56 -12.82
C SER A 5 29.15 -45.34 -11.72
N TYR A 6 29.56 -44.83 -10.57
CA TYR A 6 28.63 -44.32 -9.56
C TYR A 6 27.90 -43.12 -10.16
N ASN A 7 26.72 -43.36 -10.69
CA ASN A 7 25.74 -42.32 -11.00
C ASN A 7 25.21 -41.82 -9.66
N ILE A 8 25.77 -40.71 -9.18
CA ILE A 8 25.31 -40.06 -7.94
C ILE A 8 24.03 -39.30 -8.30
N GLU A 9 22.87 -39.85 -7.93
CA GLU A 9 21.62 -39.09 -7.94
C GLU A 9 21.77 -37.89 -6.98
N PRO A 10 21.54 -36.64 -7.42
CA PRO A 10 21.62 -35.49 -6.53
C PRO A 10 20.53 -35.61 -5.45
N GLU A 11 20.97 -35.65 -4.19
CA GLU A 11 20.20 -35.63 -2.95
C GLU A 11 18.92 -34.77 -3.06
N LYS A 12 17.76 -35.43 -3.16
CA LYS A 12 16.43 -34.80 -3.31
C LYS A 12 16.10 -33.79 -2.20
N GLY A 13 16.77 -33.88 -1.04
CA GLY A 13 16.57 -33.02 0.12
C GLY A 13 17.05 -31.58 -0.06
N PHE A 14 18.23 -31.36 -0.65
CA PHE A 14 18.77 -30.00 -0.82
C PHE A 14 17.99 -29.21 -1.87
N VAL A 15 17.63 -29.85 -2.99
CA VAL A 15 16.81 -29.22 -4.04
C VAL A 15 15.41 -28.88 -3.51
N ALA A 16 14.80 -29.76 -2.71
CA ALA A 16 13.52 -29.50 -2.05
C ALA A 16 13.63 -28.34 -1.02
N PHE A 17 14.72 -28.31 -0.25
CA PHE A 17 15.01 -27.24 0.70
C PHE A 17 15.18 -25.88 0.00
N ILE A 18 16.00 -25.83 -1.03
CA ILE A 18 16.22 -24.66 -1.89
C ILE A 18 14.91 -24.18 -2.51
N ARG A 19 14.07 -25.09 -3.05
CA ARG A 19 12.73 -24.75 -3.57
C ARG A 19 11.79 -24.20 -2.49
N SER A 20 11.88 -24.69 -1.26
CA SER A 20 11.12 -24.18 -0.10
C SER A 20 11.52 -22.75 0.29
N ILE A 21 12.84 -22.47 0.32
CA ILE A 21 13.37 -21.12 0.56
C ILE A 21 12.93 -20.16 -0.56
N PHE A 22 12.99 -20.58 -1.83
CA PHE A 22 12.55 -19.76 -2.96
C PHE A 22 11.03 -19.55 -2.99
N SER A 23 10.23 -20.51 -2.53
CA SER A 23 8.76 -20.40 -2.46
C SER A 23 8.31 -19.44 -1.34
N ASN A 24 8.98 -19.45 -0.18
CA ASN A 24 8.66 -18.56 0.94
C ASN A 24 8.98 -17.08 0.63
N LYS A 25 10.07 -16.79 -0.10
CA LYS A 25 10.44 -15.41 -0.44
C LYS A 25 9.36 -14.69 -1.28
N ALA A 26 8.72 -15.39 -2.20
CA ALA A 26 7.63 -14.83 -3.02
C ALA A 26 6.36 -14.55 -2.20
N ILE A 27 6.04 -15.40 -1.22
CA ILE A 27 4.90 -15.21 -0.30
C ILE A 27 5.13 -13.98 0.58
N ILE A 28 6.34 -13.82 1.13
CA ILE A 28 6.72 -12.67 1.96
C ILE A 28 6.67 -11.36 1.16
N GLN A 29 7.15 -11.36 -0.10
CA GLN A 29 7.08 -10.19 -0.98
C GLN A 29 5.64 -9.79 -1.31
N LYS A 30 4.77 -10.77 -1.58
CA LYS A 30 3.36 -10.52 -1.88
C LYS A 30 2.60 -9.96 -0.66
N GLN A 31 2.89 -10.46 0.54
CA GLN A 31 2.34 -9.93 1.79
C GLN A 31 2.81 -8.50 2.06
N ALA A 32 4.10 -8.22 1.90
CA ALA A 32 4.65 -6.86 2.08
C ALA A 32 4.00 -5.85 1.11
N GLN A 33 3.82 -6.22 -0.16
CA GLN A 33 3.14 -5.36 -1.14
C GLN A 33 1.67 -5.12 -0.80
N GLN A 34 0.98 -6.12 -0.24
CA GLN A 34 -0.41 -5.99 0.20
C GLN A 34 -0.53 -5.10 1.44
N ASP A 35 0.40 -5.22 2.39
CA ASP A 35 0.46 -4.35 3.57
C ASP A 35 0.74 -2.88 3.19
N ASP A 36 1.64 -2.66 2.24
CA ASP A 36 1.92 -1.31 1.72
C ASP A 36 0.70 -0.72 1.00
N PHE A 37 -0.04 -1.52 0.23
CA PHE A 37 -1.30 -1.10 -0.37
C PHE A 37 -2.37 -0.75 0.67
N ASN A 38 -2.51 -1.55 1.72
CA ASN A 38 -3.47 -1.30 2.80
C ASN A 38 -3.17 0.01 3.52
N LYS A 39 -1.91 0.24 3.91
CA LYS A 39 -1.46 1.51 4.52
C LYS A 39 -1.71 2.70 3.61
N TYR A 40 -1.52 2.49 2.30
CA TYR A 40 -1.79 3.52 1.31
C TYR A 40 -3.27 3.90 1.26
N MET A 41 -4.15 2.90 1.22
CA MET A 41 -5.59 3.10 1.17
C MET A 41 -6.11 3.72 2.47
N GLU A 42 -5.55 3.30 3.60
CA GLU A 42 -5.82 3.94 4.89
C GLU A 42 -5.47 5.43 4.85
N ALA A 43 -4.26 5.79 4.40
CA ALA A 43 -3.85 7.18 4.29
C ALA A 43 -4.76 8.02 3.38
N LEU A 44 -5.27 7.43 2.30
CA LEU A 44 -6.19 8.08 1.36
C LEU A 44 -7.57 8.29 2.01
N ASN A 45 -8.08 7.30 2.74
CA ASN A 45 -9.32 7.40 3.50
C ASN A 45 -9.21 8.42 4.64
N THR A 46 -8.08 8.45 5.36
CA THR A 46 -7.82 9.45 6.40
C THR A 46 -7.84 10.85 5.80
N ALA A 47 -7.15 11.09 4.68
CA ALA A 47 -7.18 12.40 4.03
C ALA A 47 -8.60 12.83 3.61
N ARG A 48 -9.43 11.89 3.15
CA ARG A 48 -10.84 12.15 2.83
C ARG A 48 -11.64 12.51 4.09
N MET A 49 -11.44 11.78 5.18
CA MET A 49 -12.11 12.05 6.46
C MET A 49 -11.67 13.39 7.07
N ASP A 50 -10.40 13.74 6.95
CA ASP A 50 -9.86 15.04 7.36
C ASP A 50 -10.55 16.19 6.60
N MET A 51 -10.80 16.03 5.29
CA MET A 51 -11.57 17.00 4.50
C MET A 51 -13.00 17.16 5.02
N GLU A 52 -13.71 16.04 5.26
CA GLU A 52 -15.08 16.08 5.81
C GLU A 52 -15.13 16.72 7.20
N ASN A 53 -14.11 16.46 8.04
CA ASN A 53 -14.02 17.04 9.38
C ASN A 53 -13.73 18.54 9.33
N ALA A 54 -12.86 18.98 8.42
CA ALA A 54 -12.58 20.40 8.23
C ALA A 54 -13.83 21.16 7.72
N GLN A 55 -14.61 20.55 6.82
CA GLN A 55 -15.90 21.11 6.39
C GLN A 55 -16.89 21.22 7.56
N LYS A 56 -17.04 20.15 8.35
CA LYS A 56 -17.89 20.19 9.56
C LYS A 56 -17.41 21.25 10.54
N LEU A 57 -16.10 21.43 10.70
CA LEU A 57 -15.55 22.47 11.57
C LEU A 57 -15.97 23.84 11.06
N PHE A 58 -15.75 24.12 9.76
CA PHE A 58 -16.13 25.37 9.11
C PHE A 58 -17.61 25.70 9.31
N ASP A 59 -18.50 24.70 9.14
CA ASP A 59 -19.94 24.89 9.27
C ASP A 59 -20.40 25.17 10.72
N ASN A 60 -19.61 24.75 11.72
CA ASN A 60 -20.01 24.81 13.13
C ASN A 60 -19.30 25.93 13.94
N VAL A 61 -18.33 26.63 13.36
CA VAL A 61 -17.59 27.69 14.06
C VAL A 61 -17.95 29.07 13.51
N SER A 62 -18.01 30.05 14.41
CA SER A 62 -18.25 31.46 14.05
C SER A 62 -17.09 32.38 14.42
N ASP A 63 -16.13 31.88 15.19
CA ASP A 63 -14.91 32.61 15.53
C ASP A 63 -14.00 32.73 14.28
N PRO A 64 -13.55 33.94 13.90
CA PRO A 64 -12.76 34.15 12.69
C PRO A 64 -11.47 33.33 12.63
N ASP A 65 -10.77 33.15 13.74
CA ASP A 65 -9.52 32.40 13.79
C ASP A 65 -9.80 30.91 13.60
N LEU A 66 -10.91 30.41 14.15
CA LEU A 66 -11.34 29.02 13.95
C LEU A 66 -11.84 28.76 12.52
N ILE A 67 -12.49 29.73 11.88
CA ILE A 67 -12.87 29.66 10.46
C ILE A 67 -11.61 29.55 9.58
N GLU A 68 -10.62 30.41 9.82
CA GLU A 68 -9.35 30.37 9.09
C GLU A 68 -8.64 29.02 9.30
N CYS A 69 -8.63 28.52 10.54
CA CYS A 69 -8.08 27.20 10.86
C CYS A 69 -8.77 26.08 10.06
N ALA A 70 -10.10 26.10 9.95
CA ALA A 70 -10.86 25.14 9.17
C ALA A 70 -10.53 25.19 7.67
N ILE A 71 -10.37 26.39 7.10
CA ILE A 71 -9.97 26.58 5.70
C ILE A 71 -8.59 25.97 5.43
N TYR A 72 -7.62 26.25 6.29
CA TYR A 72 -6.26 25.69 6.14
C TYR A 72 -6.25 24.17 6.29
N GLN A 73 -7.02 23.62 7.23
CA GLN A 73 -7.15 22.18 7.41
C GLN A 73 -7.76 21.51 6.17
N GLU A 74 -8.83 22.07 5.61
CA GLU A 74 -9.46 21.53 4.41
C GLU A 74 -8.50 21.56 3.21
N HIS A 75 -7.77 22.67 3.04
CA HIS A 75 -6.78 22.82 1.98
C HIS A 75 -5.63 21.81 2.11
N ALA A 76 -5.07 21.65 3.33
CA ALA A 76 -4.01 20.68 3.58
C ALA A 76 -4.46 19.24 3.31
N ALA A 77 -5.68 18.89 3.72
CA ALA A 77 -6.26 17.57 3.48
C ALA A 77 -6.50 17.30 1.99
N LYS A 78 -7.02 18.29 1.23
CA LYS A 78 -7.18 18.24 -0.24
C LYS A 78 -5.85 18.03 -0.97
N LEU A 79 -4.80 18.75 -0.56
CA LEU A 79 -3.45 18.59 -1.13
C LEU A 79 -2.90 17.19 -0.88
N LYS A 80 -3.02 16.69 0.36
CA LYS A 80 -2.59 15.33 0.72
C LYS A 80 -3.34 14.27 -0.08
N TYR A 81 -4.67 14.38 -0.18
CA TYR A 81 -5.49 13.46 -0.98
C TYR A 81 -5.06 13.47 -2.45
N SER A 82 -4.91 14.66 -3.04
CA SER A 82 -4.51 14.81 -4.45
C SER A 82 -3.12 14.22 -4.73
N TYR A 83 -2.16 14.41 -3.82
CA TYR A 83 -0.85 13.79 -3.88
C TYR A 83 -0.95 12.26 -3.88
N LEU A 84 -1.76 11.67 -2.98
CA LEU A 84 -1.99 10.23 -2.93
C LEU A 84 -2.72 9.72 -4.18
N VAL A 85 -3.70 10.43 -4.73
CA VAL A 85 -4.32 9.98 -5.98
C VAL A 85 -3.31 9.99 -7.13
N ARG A 86 -2.48 11.04 -7.24
CA ARG A 86 -1.46 11.13 -8.28
C ARG A 86 -0.41 10.03 -8.15
N LYS A 87 0.12 9.80 -6.95
CA LYS A 87 1.12 8.77 -6.69
C LYS A 87 0.57 7.36 -6.96
N ALA A 88 -0.72 7.12 -6.71
CA ALA A 88 -1.37 5.85 -7.05
C ALA A 88 -1.39 5.60 -8.56
N LYS A 89 -1.71 6.64 -9.35
CA LYS A 89 -1.70 6.60 -10.82
C LYS A 89 -0.29 6.34 -11.37
N GLU A 90 0.72 7.03 -10.82
CA GLU A 90 2.13 6.86 -11.22
C GLU A 90 2.67 5.46 -10.90
N SER A 91 2.21 4.86 -9.80
CA SER A 91 2.71 3.58 -9.29
C SER A 91 2.10 2.35 -9.98
N ASN A 92 1.18 2.53 -10.94
CA ASN A 92 0.46 1.44 -11.61
C ASN A 92 -0.20 0.44 -10.63
N TYR A 93 -0.50 0.88 -9.39
CA TYR A 93 -1.41 0.11 -8.54
C TYR A 93 -2.68 -0.10 -9.35
N ARG A 94 -3.13 -1.35 -9.49
CA ARG A 94 -4.33 -1.71 -10.26
C ARG A 94 -5.56 -1.02 -9.65
N PHE A 95 -5.76 0.25 -9.98
CA PHE A 95 -6.94 1.05 -9.64
C PHE A 95 -8.05 0.82 -10.67
N SER A 96 -8.17 -0.40 -11.19
CA SER A 96 -9.19 -0.75 -12.20
C SER A 96 -10.61 -0.86 -11.61
N GLU A 97 -10.78 -0.66 -10.30
CA GLU A 97 -12.05 -0.90 -9.60
C GLU A 97 -12.61 0.30 -8.82
N PHE A 98 -11.92 1.44 -8.76
CA PHE A 98 -12.40 2.58 -7.99
C PHE A 98 -13.03 3.63 -8.89
N HIS A 99 -14.36 3.72 -8.85
CA HIS A 99 -15.08 4.89 -9.33
C HIS A 99 -14.87 6.03 -8.33
N PHE A 100 -13.99 6.96 -8.69
CA PHE A 100 -13.91 8.27 -8.06
C PHE A 100 -15.13 9.08 -8.50
N TYR A 101 -16.18 9.07 -7.67
CA TYR A 101 -17.34 9.96 -7.78
C TYR A 101 -17.20 11.11 -6.77
#